data_AF-A0AAU0VG72-F1
#
_entry.id   AF-A0AAU0VG72-F1
#
_cell.length_a   1.000
_cell.length_b   1.000
_cell.length_c   1.000
_cell.angle_alpha   90.00
_cell.angle_beta   90.00
_cell.angle_gamma   90.00
#
_symmetry.space_group_name_H-M   'P 1'
#
loop_
_entity.id
_entity.type
_entity.pdbx_description
1 polymer ?
#
loop_
_entity_poly.entity_id
_entity_poly.type
_entity_poly.pdbx_seq_one_letter_code
_entity_poly.pdbx_strand_id
1 'polypeptide(L)' 'MSLPSAGVVALGRVAVNAAVTTLVVGGSGASLLTFNDHAHFAGDRRRLLTYR' A
#
# COMPACT_ATOMS: atom_id res chain seq x y z
N MET A 1 -14.48 2.00 5.34
CA MET A 1 -14.31 3.46 5.52
C MET A 1 -13.87 4.05 4.19
N SER A 2 -14.67 4.91 3.56
CA SER A 2 -14.32 5.59 2.31
C SER A 2 -13.73 6.96 2.64
N LEU A 3 -12.55 7.27 2.11
CA LEU A 3 -11.96 8.60 2.19
C LEU A 3 -12.24 9.35 0.88
N PRO A 4 -12.46 10.68 0.92
CA PRO A 4 -12.47 11.50 -0.28
C PRO A 4 -11.17 11.32 -1.07
N SER A 5 -11.20 11.45 -2.40
CA SER A 5 -10.03 11.25 -3.27
C SER A 5 -8.79 12.03 -2.83
N ALA A 6 -8.98 13.27 -2.35
CA ALA A 6 -7.91 14.09 -1.79
C ALA A 6 -7.25 13.45 -0.53
N GLY A 7 -8.03 12.78 0.31
CA GLY A 7 -7.55 12.05 1.48
C GLY A 7 -6.76 10.79 1.12
N VAL A 8 -7.16 10.09 0.05
CA VAL A 8 -6.41 8.95 -0.50
C VAL A 8 -5.03 9.39 -1.04
N VAL A 9 -4.99 10.52 -1.76
CA VAL A 9 -3.74 11.09 -2.29
C VAL A 9 -2.79 11.55 -1.18
N ALA A 10 -3.33 12.09 -0.08
CA ALA A 10 -2.52 12.53 1.05
C ALA A 10 -1.84 11.36 1.79
N LEU A 11 -2.53 10.22 1.96
CA LEU A 11 -1.96 9.01 2.58
C LEU A 11 -0.96 8.30 1.66
N GLY A 12 -1.12 8.44 0.34
CA GLY A 12 -0.32 7.76 -0.68
C GLY A 12 1.04 8.39 -1.01
N ARG A 13 1.48 9.43 -0.31
CA ARG A 13 2.75 10.12 -0.64
C ARG A 13 4.02 9.36 -0.24
N VAL A 14 3.90 8.40 0.68
CA VAL A 14 5.04 7.62 1.19
C VAL A 14 4.77 6.13 1.02
N ALA A 15 5.73 5.43 0.41
CA ALA A 15 5.75 3.97 0.31
C ALA A 15 6.86 3.40 1.20
N VAL A 16 6.58 2.32 1.92
CA VAL A 16 7.60 1.62 2.72
C VAL A 16 8.48 0.78 1.78
N ASN A 17 9.75 0.63 2.15
CA ASN A 17 10.68 -0.25 1.41
C ASN A 17 10.12 -1.67 1.33
N ALA A 18 10.20 -2.25 0.12
CA ALA A 18 9.71 -3.59 -0.19
C ALA A 18 8.21 -3.81 0.10
N ALA A 19 7.41 -2.75 0.18
CA ALA A 19 5.96 -2.88 0.26
C ALA A 19 5.36 -3.35 -1.08
N VAL A 20 4.28 -4.10 -1.00
CA VAL A 20 3.52 -4.62 -2.14
C VAL A 20 2.29 -3.74 -2.37
N THR A 21 2.07 -3.32 -3.61
CA THR A 21 0.87 -2.63 -4.05
C THR A 21 0.22 -3.43 -5.16
N THR A 22 -1.06 -3.76 -5.01
CA THR A 22 -1.80 -4.61 -5.93
C THR A 22 -2.89 -3.81 -6.64
N LEU A 23 -2.83 -3.81 -7.97
CA LEU A 23 -3.82 -3.21 -8.85
C LEU A 23 -4.48 -4.30 -9.70
N VAL A 24 -5.79 -4.21 -9.90
CA VAL A 24 -6.49 -4.98 -10.93
C VAL A 24 -6.89 -4.03 -12.04
N VAL A 25 -6.55 -4.38 -13.28
CA VAL A 25 -6.87 -3.58 -14.46
C VAL A 25 -7.76 -4.40 -15.40
N GLY A 26 -8.90 -3.83 -15.78
CA GLY A 26 -9.86 -4.44 -16.70
C GLY A 26 -10.57 -3.41 -17.57
N GLY A 27 -11.56 -3.84 -18.35
CA GLY A 27 -12.28 -2.97 -19.29
C GLY A 27 -13.01 -1.78 -18.65
N SER A 28 -13.31 -1.85 -17.35
CA SER A 28 -13.92 -0.77 -16.57
C SER A 28 -12.90 0.17 -15.89
N GLY A 29 -11.60 -0.03 -16.13
CA GLY A 29 -10.52 0.75 -15.53
C GLY A 29 -9.69 -0.03 -14.50
N ALA A 30 -8.95 0.71 -13.67
CA ALA A 30 -8.09 0.17 -12.62
C ALA A 30 -8.76 0.26 -11.24
N SER A 31 -8.57 -0.79 -10.43
CA SER A 31 -8.99 -0.84 -9.03
C SER A 31 -7.80 -1.16 -8.13
N LEU A 32 -7.66 -0.41 -7.04
CA LEU A 32 -6.63 -0.60 -6.04
C LEU A 32 -7.10 -1.62 -5.00
N LEU A 33 -6.41 -2.76 -4.92
CA LEU A 33 -6.73 -3.81 -3.94
C LEU A 33 -5.94 -3.64 -2.64
N THR A 34 -4.63 -3.42 -2.76
CA THR A 34 -3.74 -3.18 -1.62
C THR A 34 -2.78 -2.05 -1.95
N PHE A 35 -2.48 -1.21 -0.97
CA PHE A 35 -1.46 -0.18 -1.07
C PHE A 35 -0.49 -0.33 0.10
N ASN A 36 0.80 -0.30 -0.21
CA ASN A 36 1.87 -0.27 0.79
C ASN A 36 1.79 -1.45 1.79
N ASP A 37 1.39 -2.63 1.32
CA ASP A 37 1.30 -3.84 2.15
C ASP A 37 2.70 -4.38 2.47
N HIS A 38 2.97 -4.51 3.76
CA HIS A 38 4.25 -4.96 4.30
C HIS A 38 4.04 -6.02 5.39
N ALA A 39 2.85 -6.64 5.45
CA ALA A 39 2.51 -7.67 6.43
C ALA A 39 3.42 -8.91 6.35
N HIS A 40 4.08 -9.13 5.21
CA HIS A 40 5.03 -10.22 5.02
C HIS A 40 6.33 -10.07 5.84
N PHE A 41 6.62 -8.89 6.40
CA PHE A 41 7.67 -8.70 7.40
C PHE A 41 7.20 -9.16 8.79
N ALA A 42 7.05 -10.47 8.93
CA ALA A 42 6.67 -11.14 10.17
C ALA A 42 7.84 -11.93 10.80
N GLY A 43 7.68 -12.31 12.07
CA GLY A 43 8.69 -13.07 12.82
C GLY A 43 10.06 -12.40 12.81
N ASP A 44 11.11 -13.18 12.57
CA ASP A 44 12.50 -12.69 12.56
C ASP A 44 12.74 -11.57 11.54
N ARG A 45 11.92 -11.50 10.47
CA ARG A 45 12.03 -10.49 9.40
C ARG A 45 11.39 -9.16 9.77
N ARG A 46 10.67 -9.07 10.89
CA ARG A 46 10.04 -7.83 11.36
C ARG A 46 11.05 -6.70 11.58
N ARG A 47 12.30 -7.05 11.92
CA ARG A 47 13.43 -6.10 12.06
C ARG A 47 13.77 -5.32 10.78
N LEU A 48 13.29 -5.76 9.62
CA LEU A 48 13.54 -5.13 8.33
C LEU A 48 12.54 -3.99 8.04
N LEU A 49 11.50 -3.82 8.87
CA LEU A 49 10.57 -2.70 8.76
C LEU A 49 11.28 -1.41 9.16
N THR A 50 11.43 -0.50 8.20
CA THR A 50 11.97 0.84 8.43
C THR A 50 10.86 1.87 8.26
N TYR A 51 10.56 2.62 9.33
CA TYR A 51 9.68 3.79 9.28
C TYR A 51 10.57 5.04 9.24
N ARG A 52 10.39 5.89 8.24
CA ARG A 52 11.09 7.18 8.10
C ARG A 52 10.11 8.25 7.68
#